data_AF-A0A0B5DQZ3-F1
#
_entry.id   AF-A0A0B5DQZ3-F1
#
_cell.length_a   1.000
_cell.length_b   1.000
_cell.length_c   1.000
_cell.angle_alpha   90.00
_cell.angle_beta   90.00
_cell.angle_gamma   90.00
#
_symmetry.space_group_name_H-M   'P 1'
#
loop_
_entity.id
_entity.type
_entity.pdbx_description
1 polymer ?
#
loop_
_entity_poly.entity_id
_entity_poly.type
_entity_poly.pdbx_seq_one_letter_code
_entity_poly.pdbx_strand_id
1 'polypeptide(L)'
;MDRLPEIASLWIGGRLSWLEQLCLKSFADAGHHITLYSYEPIPNVPPGVHTADAGEIYPGTPMLRHARTGSPAIHADMWRLNLLKKTAKIWVDADMYCYRPFDYASPYVFGWEKPGLVCNAVLGLPPDSAALSGLLEFFEDQYAIAPWLKPEQIAELEAERDRGRPVHITEQTWGFTGPASVTHFLIETGEIEHAQPEAAFYPVGFKERNHLILSRFRPEEQFTPDTRGVHFWARRMKPRLEEKEGNTPRRGSFMEGLLKTHAIDPAAAPIPAKRANANAKAPTDDPAFQAEVGLAAIRGELSMDKICRDYLVDRKFVKDCRDRIVAGAADLFEAKAKS
;
A
#
# COMPACT_ATOMS: atom_id res chain seq x y z
N MET A 1 -10.70 -13.84 31.22
CA MET A 1 -9.77 -13.28 30.21
C MET A 1 -10.53 -12.16 29.55
N ASP A 2 -9.97 -10.95 29.56
CA ASP A 2 -10.58 -9.83 28.85
C ASP A 2 -10.64 -10.15 27.36
N ARG A 3 -11.70 -9.67 26.69
CA ARG A 3 -11.91 -9.91 25.27
C ARG A 3 -10.85 -9.15 24.48
N LEU A 4 -10.11 -9.85 23.61
CA LEU A 4 -9.16 -9.22 22.69
C LEU A 4 -9.87 -8.20 21.78
N PRO A 5 -9.17 -7.12 21.36
CA PRO A 5 -9.77 -6.11 20.48
C PRO A 5 -10.21 -6.73 19.15
N GLU A 6 -11.26 -6.14 18.57
CA GLU A 6 -11.76 -6.55 17.27
C GLU A 6 -10.88 -5.99 16.16
N ILE A 7 -10.66 -6.81 15.13
CA ILE A 7 -9.78 -6.49 14.01
C ILE A 7 -10.63 -6.37 12.75
N ALA A 8 -10.27 -5.42 11.88
CA ALA A 8 -10.95 -5.21 10.60
C ALA A 8 -9.95 -5.07 9.47
N SER A 9 -10.29 -5.65 8.32
CA SER A 9 -9.55 -5.50 7.07
C SER A 9 -10.53 -5.30 5.90
N LEU A 10 -10.07 -4.73 4.78
CA LEU A 10 -10.87 -4.52 3.58
C LEU A 10 -10.33 -5.34 2.42
N TRP A 11 -11.22 -5.98 1.68
CA TRP A 11 -10.94 -6.55 0.38
C TRP A 11 -11.92 -6.03 -0.66
N ILE A 12 -11.40 -5.36 -1.69
CA ILE A 12 -12.23 -4.66 -2.68
C ILE A 12 -13.12 -5.62 -3.49
N GLY A 13 -12.71 -6.87 -3.70
CA GLY A 13 -13.50 -7.88 -4.40
C GLY A 13 -12.67 -9.01 -5.00
N GLY A 14 -13.36 -10.01 -5.55
CA GLY A 14 -12.75 -11.21 -6.12
C GLY A 14 -12.39 -12.26 -5.06
N ARG A 15 -11.32 -13.03 -5.30
CA ARG A 15 -10.85 -14.07 -4.37
C ARG A 15 -9.58 -13.65 -3.65
N LEU A 16 -9.40 -14.13 -2.43
CA LEU A 16 -8.15 -14.02 -1.68
C LEU A 16 -7.12 -14.99 -2.27
N SER A 17 -5.84 -14.60 -2.31
CA SER A 17 -4.77 -15.60 -2.45
C SER A 17 -4.43 -16.20 -1.08
N TRP A 18 -3.61 -17.24 -1.07
CA TRP A 18 -3.15 -17.88 0.15
C TRP A 18 -2.45 -16.91 1.10
N LEU A 19 -1.80 -15.86 0.57
CA LEU A 19 -1.10 -14.86 1.39
C LEU A 19 -2.07 -14.08 2.26
N GLU A 20 -3.17 -13.58 1.69
CA GLU A 20 -4.19 -12.89 2.49
C GLU A 20 -4.95 -13.85 3.41
N GLN A 21 -5.20 -15.08 2.97
CA GLN A 21 -5.82 -16.09 3.83
C GLN A 21 -4.95 -16.40 5.06
N LEU A 22 -3.63 -16.52 4.88
CA LEU A 22 -2.69 -16.73 5.97
C LEU A 22 -2.74 -15.58 6.98
N CYS A 23 -2.68 -14.33 6.50
CA CYS A 23 -2.74 -13.15 7.36
C CYS A 23 -4.06 -13.07 8.13
N LEU A 24 -5.21 -13.17 7.47
CA LEU A 24 -6.52 -13.08 8.13
C LEU A 24 -6.73 -14.25 9.10
N LYS A 25 -6.36 -15.47 8.71
CA LYS A 25 -6.48 -16.66 9.56
C LYS A 25 -5.60 -16.56 10.81
N SER A 26 -4.42 -15.94 10.72
CA SER A 26 -3.54 -15.77 11.87
C SER A 26 -4.18 -14.96 13.01
N PHE A 27 -5.00 -13.95 12.70
CA PHE A 27 -5.75 -13.20 13.72
C PHE A 27 -6.84 -14.06 14.35
N ALA A 28 -7.59 -14.83 13.54
CA ALA A 28 -8.62 -15.73 14.05
C ALA A 28 -8.03 -16.81 14.98
N ASP A 29 -6.91 -17.42 14.57
CA ASP A 29 -6.22 -18.44 15.37
C ASP A 29 -5.57 -17.87 16.64
N ALA A 30 -5.22 -16.58 16.65
CA ALA A 30 -4.77 -15.85 17.83
C ALA A 30 -5.93 -15.44 18.78
N GLY A 31 -7.18 -15.72 18.41
CA GLY A 31 -8.36 -15.47 19.23
C GLY A 31 -9.04 -14.11 19.01
N HIS A 32 -8.61 -13.34 18.01
CA HIS A 32 -9.29 -12.08 17.67
C HIS A 32 -10.58 -12.34 16.89
N HIS A 33 -11.58 -11.47 17.13
CA HIS A 33 -12.70 -11.35 16.22
C HIS A 33 -12.29 -10.50 15.01
N ILE A 34 -11.81 -11.16 13.96
CA ILE A 34 -11.40 -10.54 12.69
C ILE A 34 -12.57 -10.48 11.72
N THR A 35 -12.86 -9.28 11.20
CA THR A 35 -13.87 -9.06 10.15
C THR A 35 -13.20 -8.60 8.86
N LEU A 36 -13.41 -9.36 7.79
CA LEU A 36 -13.08 -8.96 6.42
C LEU A 36 -14.28 -8.25 5.79
N TYR A 37 -14.15 -6.96 5.56
CA TYR A 37 -15.13 -6.16 4.85
C TYR A 37 -14.91 -6.25 3.35
N SER A 38 -15.99 -6.31 2.60
CA SER A 38 -15.97 -6.34 1.13
C SER A 38 -17.25 -5.79 0.54
N TYR A 39 -17.17 -5.20 -0.66
CA TYR A 39 -18.36 -4.73 -1.39
C TYR A 39 -19.11 -5.85 -2.11
N GLU A 40 -18.48 -7.01 -2.25
CA GLU A 40 -19.03 -8.20 -2.88
C GLU A 40 -18.64 -9.44 -2.06
N PRO A 41 -19.45 -10.52 -2.06
CA PRO A 41 -19.10 -11.74 -1.34
C PRO A 41 -17.74 -12.32 -1.77
N ILE A 42 -16.89 -12.66 -0.80
CA ILE A 42 -15.59 -13.30 -1.03
C ILE A 42 -15.74 -14.83 -0.90
N PRO A 43 -15.54 -15.61 -1.98
CA PRO A 43 -15.92 -17.03 -1.99
C PRO A 43 -15.00 -17.94 -1.19
N ASN A 44 -13.83 -17.46 -0.77
CA ASN A 44 -12.77 -18.27 -0.16
C ASN A 44 -12.17 -17.63 1.10
N VAL A 45 -13.04 -17.06 1.95
CA VAL A 45 -12.65 -16.57 3.28
C VAL A 45 -12.25 -17.76 4.17
N PRO A 46 -11.11 -17.71 4.87
CA PRO A 46 -10.64 -18.84 5.66
C PRO A 46 -11.49 -19.01 6.94
N PRO A 47 -11.57 -20.24 7.50
CA PRO A 47 -12.34 -20.50 8.72
C PRO A 47 -11.93 -19.59 9.89
N GLY A 48 -12.92 -19.12 10.66
CA GLY A 48 -12.72 -18.22 11.80
C GLY A 48 -12.72 -16.72 11.43
N VAL A 49 -12.67 -16.38 10.13
CA VAL A 49 -12.78 -14.99 9.67
C VAL A 49 -14.24 -14.64 9.38
N HIS A 50 -14.70 -13.54 9.98
CA HIS A 50 -16.05 -13.01 9.77
C HIS A 50 -16.09 -12.10 8.55
N THR A 51 -17.27 -11.90 7.97
CA THR A 51 -17.46 -11.01 6.82
C THR A 51 -18.54 -9.99 7.10
N ALA A 52 -18.41 -8.80 6.50
CA ALA A 52 -19.39 -7.72 6.58
C ALA A 52 -19.35 -6.87 5.30
N ASP A 53 -20.43 -6.13 5.04
CA ASP A 53 -20.51 -5.23 3.88
C ASP A 53 -19.62 -3.99 4.11
N ALA A 54 -18.67 -3.76 3.20
CA ALA A 54 -17.82 -2.58 3.22
C ALA A 54 -18.61 -1.26 3.04
N GLY A 55 -19.78 -1.32 2.39
CA GLY A 55 -20.68 -0.20 2.17
C GLY A 55 -21.28 0.40 3.44
N GLU A 56 -21.34 -0.36 4.54
CA GLU A 56 -21.75 0.14 5.86
C GLU A 56 -20.76 1.18 6.43
N ILE A 57 -19.49 1.04 6.07
CA ILE A 57 -18.40 1.90 6.54
C ILE A 57 -18.15 3.07 5.59
N TYR A 58 -17.98 2.81 4.29
CA TYR A 58 -17.72 3.87 3.31
C TYR A 58 -18.20 3.40 1.92
N PRO A 59 -18.84 4.26 1.10
CA PRO A 59 -19.44 3.84 -0.16
C PRO A 59 -18.38 3.32 -1.14
N GLY A 60 -18.73 2.27 -1.89
CA GLY A 60 -17.86 1.68 -2.92
C GLY A 60 -17.89 2.40 -4.26
N THR A 61 -18.83 3.35 -4.45
CA THR A 61 -19.03 4.08 -5.71
C THR A 61 -19.11 5.60 -5.45
N PRO A 62 -18.25 6.41 -6.09
CA PRO A 62 -17.12 5.99 -6.94
C PRO A 62 -15.99 5.35 -6.11
N MET A 63 -15.29 4.38 -6.72
CA MET A 63 -14.10 3.76 -6.13
C MET A 63 -12.87 4.65 -6.41
N LEU A 64 -12.23 5.18 -5.36
CA LEU A 64 -11.07 6.06 -5.50
C LEU A 64 -9.83 5.24 -5.90
N ARG A 65 -9.41 5.39 -7.16
CA ARG A 65 -8.23 4.71 -7.71
C ARG A 65 -7.17 5.72 -8.10
N HIS A 66 -5.92 5.43 -7.76
CA HIS A 66 -4.80 6.25 -8.18
C HIS A 66 -4.71 6.25 -9.72
N ALA A 67 -4.84 7.43 -10.35
CA ALA A 67 -5.03 7.61 -11.79
C ALA A 67 -3.98 6.87 -12.62
N ARG A 68 -2.69 7.01 -12.25
CA ARG A 68 -1.59 6.32 -12.93
C ARG A 68 -1.55 4.80 -12.74
N THR A 69 -1.79 4.32 -11.52
CA THR A 69 -1.52 2.91 -11.16
C THR A 69 -2.77 2.04 -11.10
N GLY A 70 -3.96 2.63 -11.22
CA GLY A 70 -5.26 1.95 -11.05
C GLY A 70 -5.51 1.40 -9.64
N SER A 71 -4.56 1.58 -8.71
CA SER A 71 -4.61 0.96 -7.41
C SER A 71 -5.72 1.55 -6.55
N PRO A 72 -6.53 0.73 -5.85
CA PRO A 72 -7.56 1.20 -4.93
C PRO A 72 -7.00 1.59 -3.55
N ALA A 73 -5.70 1.89 -3.45
CA ALA A 73 -5.05 2.16 -2.17
C ALA A 73 -5.62 3.42 -1.50
N ILE A 74 -5.92 4.45 -2.31
CA ILE A 74 -6.59 5.68 -1.85
C ILE A 74 -7.97 5.35 -1.26
N HIS A 75 -8.74 4.47 -1.91
CA HIS A 75 -10.02 4.01 -1.37
C HIS A 75 -9.86 3.29 -0.03
N ALA A 76 -8.85 2.43 0.09
CA ALA A 76 -8.57 1.72 1.34
C ALA A 76 -8.10 2.66 2.47
N ASP A 77 -7.37 3.73 2.13
CA ASP A 77 -7.00 4.80 3.07
C ASP A 77 -8.23 5.59 3.53
N MET A 78 -9.17 5.94 2.64
CA MET A 78 -10.41 6.60 3.07
C MET A 78 -11.31 5.67 3.90
N TRP A 79 -11.40 4.41 3.48
CA TRP A 79 -12.23 3.41 4.14
C TRP A 79 -11.75 3.14 5.58
N ARG A 80 -10.43 2.98 5.81
CA ARG A 80 -9.89 2.75 7.16
C ARG A 80 -10.13 3.92 8.10
N LEU A 81 -10.04 5.17 7.62
CA LEU A 81 -10.32 6.33 8.46
C LEU A 81 -11.80 6.36 8.87
N ASN A 82 -12.71 6.06 7.93
CA ASN A 82 -14.14 5.97 8.21
C ASN A 82 -14.48 4.79 9.15
N LEU A 83 -13.77 3.66 9.05
CA LEU A 83 -13.89 2.55 10.00
C LEU A 83 -13.56 3.01 11.42
N LEU A 84 -12.42 3.69 11.61
CA LEU A 84 -11.96 4.14 12.92
C LEU A 84 -12.88 5.21 13.50
N LYS A 85 -13.52 6.03 12.67
CA LYS A 85 -14.51 7.01 13.14
C LYS A 85 -15.82 6.35 13.60
N LYS A 86 -16.21 5.26 12.97
CA LYS A 86 -17.50 4.58 13.21
C LYS A 86 -17.41 3.47 14.26
N THR A 87 -16.22 2.96 14.56
CA THR A 87 -16.03 1.76 15.37
C THR A 87 -14.79 1.85 16.25
N ALA A 88 -14.71 1.02 17.29
CA ALA A 88 -13.50 0.85 18.10
C ALA A 88 -12.59 -0.29 17.59
N LYS A 89 -12.74 -0.72 16.32
CA LYS A 89 -11.94 -1.81 15.75
C LYS A 89 -10.55 -1.31 15.38
N ILE A 90 -9.56 -2.21 15.38
CA ILE A 90 -8.22 -1.95 14.85
C ILE A 90 -8.21 -2.31 13.37
N TRP A 91 -7.79 -1.36 12.53
CA TRP A 91 -7.51 -1.62 11.12
C TRP A 91 -6.21 -2.42 10.96
N VAL A 92 -6.25 -3.45 10.10
CA VAL A 92 -5.05 -4.12 9.59
C VAL A 92 -5.13 -4.34 8.08
N ASP A 93 -4.03 -4.08 7.37
CA ASP A 93 -3.92 -4.46 5.96
C ASP A 93 -4.00 -5.99 5.81
N ALA A 94 -4.56 -6.47 4.69
CA ALA A 94 -4.79 -7.90 4.46
C ALA A 94 -3.50 -8.73 4.29
N ASP A 95 -2.33 -8.09 4.33
CA ASP A 95 -1.00 -8.69 4.32
C ASP A 95 -0.21 -8.46 5.62
N MET A 96 -0.92 -8.14 6.71
CA MET A 96 -0.39 -8.12 8.07
C MET A 96 -0.59 -9.47 8.74
N TYR A 97 0.48 -10.15 9.11
CA TYR A 97 0.41 -11.41 9.85
C TYR A 97 0.41 -11.17 11.37
N CYS A 98 -0.52 -11.81 12.08
CA CYS A 98 -0.61 -11.80 13.54
C CYS A 98 0.34 -12.83 14.14
N TYR A 99 1.52 -12.38 14.58
CA TYR A 99 2.50 -13.23 15.23
C TYR A 99 2.15 -13.53 16.69
N ARG A 100 1.56 -12.55 17.39
CA ARG A 100 0.99 -12.69 18.73
C ARG A 100 -0.28 -11.84 18.86
N PRO A 101 -1.21 -12.19 19.76
CA PRO A 101 -2.43 -11.41 19.97
C PRO A 101 -2.13 -9.92 20.23
N PHE A 102 -2.91 -9.04 19.64
CA PHE A 102 -2.85 -7.60 19.89
C PHE A 102 -3.56 -7.32 21.22
N ASP A 103 -2.86 -7.59 22.32
CA ASP A 103 -3.34 -7.51 23.70
C ASP A 103 -3.08 -6.15 24.35
N TYR A 104 -3.08 -5.07 23.56
CA TYR A 104 -2.86 -3.72 24.04
C TYR A 104 -4.03 -3.22 24.88
N ALA A 105 -3.73 -2.65 26.05
CA ALA A 105 -4.71 -1.96 26.88
C ALA A 105 -5.09 -0.57 26.31
N SER A 106 -4.19 0.04 25.54
CA SER A 106 -4.40 1.33 24.89
C SER A 106 -5.26 1.16 23.63
N PRO A 107 -6.21 2.08 23.36
CA PRO A 107 -6.92 2.12 22.07
C PRO A 107 -6.05 2.64 20.93
N TYR A 108 -4.89 3.24 21.23
CA TYR A 108 -3.91 3.67 20.24
C TYR A 108 -2.99 2.51 19.87
N VAL A 109 -3.17 1.99 18.65
CA VAL A 109 -2.43 0.82 18.14
C VAL A 109 -1.89 1.10 16.75
N PHE A 110 -0.68 1.64 16.68
CA PHE A 110 0.09 1.88 15.46
C PHE A 110 1.57 1.94 15.82
N GLY A 111 2.46 1.92 14.82
CA GLY A 111 3.89 1.94 15.08
C GLY A 111 4.74 2.50 13.94
N TRP A 112 5.98 2.81 14.28
CA TRP A 112 6.98 3.29 13.34
C TRP A 112 7.32 2.20 12.32
N GLU A 113 7.31 2.51 11.03
CA GLU A 113 7.89 1.63 9.99
C GLU A 113 9.40 1.77 9.91
N LYS A 114 9.86 3.01 10.13
CA LYS A 114 11.24 3.47 10.04
C LYS A 114 11.32 4.86 10.67
N PRO A 115 12.52 5.42 10.89
CA PRO A 115 12.66 6.77 11.44
C PRO A 115 11.83 7.81 10.68
N GLY A 116 10.96 8.52 11.41
CA GLY A 116 10.13 9.60 10.89
C GLY A 116 8.94 9.18 10.04
N LEU A 117 8.55 7.90 10.02
CA LEU A 117 7.35 7.44 9.31
C LEU A 117 6.60 6.35 10.08
N VAL A 118 5.37 6.65 10.49
CA VAL A 118 4.39 5.66 10.95
C VAL A 118 3.75 5.03 9.73
N CYS A 119 3.70 3.69 9.68
CA CYS A 119 2.95 3.00 8.64
C CYS A 119 1.51 2.80 9.07
N ASN A 120 0.60 2.85 8.11
CA ASN A 120 -0.84 2.76 8.31
C ASN A 120 -1.41 1.36 8.02
N ALA A 121 -0.54 0.35 7.95
CA ALA A 121 -0.93 -1.06 7.78
C ALA A 121 -1.45 -1.70 9.08
N VAL A 122 -1.17 -1.09 10.24
CA VAL A 122 -1.87 -1.31 11.51
C VAL A 122 -2.26 0.06 12.04
N LEU A 123 -3.55 0.30 12.27
CA LEU A 123 -4.03 1.58 12.77
C LEU A 123 -5.24 1.38 13.69
N GLY A 124 -5.04 1.65 14.98
CA GLY A 124 -6.07 1.81 15.98
C GLY A 124 -5.97 3.24 16.52
N LEU A 125 -7.05 4.00 16.34
CA LEU A 125 -7.23 5.33 16.91
C LEU A 125 -8.63 5.38 17.54
N PRO A 126 -8.81 5.97 18.72
CA PRO A 126 -10.13 6.26 19.26
C PRO A 126 -10.99 7.07 18.29
N PRO A 127 -12.33 6.89 18.27
CA PRO A 127 -13.23 7.70 17.43
C PRO A 127 -13.17 9.21 17.69
N ASP A 128 -12.72 9.62 18.87
CA ASP A 128 -12.52 11.00 19.32
C ASP A 128 -11.06 11.49 19.17
N SER A 129 -10.17 10.70 18.56
CA SER A 129 -8.79 11.11 18.24
C SER A 129 -8.76 12.41 17.42
N ALA A 130 -7.88 13.32 17.83
CA ALA A 130 -7.65 14.58 17.14
C ALA A 130 -7.01 14.35 15.77
N ALA A 131 -6.01 13.44 15.67
CA ALA A 131 -5.37 13.10 14.41
C ALA A 131 -6.35 12.47 13.43
N LEU A 132 -7.21 11.56 13.90
CA LEU A 132 -8.25 10.97 13.07
C LEU A 132 -9.22 12.02 12.53
N SER A 133 -9.63 12.96 13.37
CA SER A 133 -10.55 14.04 12.97
C SER A 133 -9.88 14.98 11.97
N GLY A 134 -8.63 15.38 12.19
CA GLY A 134 -7.86 16.22 11.25
C GLY A 134 -7.60 15.53 9.90
N LEU A 135 -7.30 14.23 9.90
CA LEU A 135 -7.18 13.44 8.66
C LEU A 135 -8.47 13.45 7.85
N LEU A 136 -9.61 13.20 8.50
CA LEU A 136 -10.91 13.17 7.84
C LEU A 136 -11.28 14.55 7.28
N GLU A 137 -11.13 15.61 8.08
CA GLU A 137 -11.40 17.00 7.68
C GLU A 137 -10.51 17.41 6.49
N PHE A 138 -9.22 17.10 6.53
CA PHE A 138 -8.29 17.43 5.45
C PHE A 138 -8.68 16.77 4.12
N PHE A 139 -9.18 15.54 4.14
CA PHE A 139 -9.58 14.82 2.92
C PHE A 139 -11.02 15.11 2.47
N GLU A 140 -11.77 15.99 3.16
CA GLU A 140 -13.03 16.51 2.63
C GLU A 140 -12.81 17.33 1.35
N ASP A 141 -11.70 18.07 1.30
CA ASP A 141 -11.22 18.72 0.08
C ASP A 141 -10.39 17.72 -0.77
N GLN A 142 -11.01 17.18 -1.81
CA GLN A 142 -10.37 16.28 -2.77
C GLN A 142 -9.30 16.94 -3.65
N TYR A 143 -9.04 18.23 -3.46
CA TYR A 143 -8.00 18.99 -4.14
C TYR A 143 -6.98 19.60 -3.15
N ALA A 144 -7.03 19.20 -1.88
CA ALA A 144 -6.14 19.70 -0.84
C ALA A 144 -4.66 19.49 -1.20
N ILE A 145 -3.85 20.50 -0.91
CA ILE A 145 -2.39 20.48 -1.08
C ILE A 145 -1.78 20.19 0.29
N ALA A 146 -1.14 19.04 0.43
CA ALA A 146 -0.66 18.59 1.72
C ALA A 146 0.62 19.32 2.17
N PRO A 147 0.70 19.76 3.44
CA PRO A 147 1.88 20.44 3.99
C PRO A 147 3.07 19.50 4.19
N TRP A 148 2.87 18.18 4.17
CA TRP A 148 3.95 17.18 4.25
C TRP A 148 4.58 16.83 2.89
N LEU A 149 4.12 17.44 1.80
CA LEU A 149 4.78 17.32 0.50
C LEU A 149 6.07 18.13 0.48
N LYS A 150 6.94 17.83 -0.50
CA LYS A 150 8.15 18.63 -0.68
C LYS A 150 7.79 20.03 -1.19
N PRO A 151 8.58 21.08 -0.88
CA PRO A 151 8.29 22.44 -1.32
C PRO A 151 8.09 22.57 -2.84
N GLU A 152 8.89 21.86 -3.64
CA GLU A 152 8.75 21.87 -5.10
C GLU A 152 7.44 21.22 -5.58
N GLN A 153 6.93 20.22 -4.86
CA GLN A 153 5.65 19.57 -5.17
C GLN A 153 4.48 20.48 -4.78
N ILE A 154 4.58 21.15 -3.64
CA ILE A 154 3.59 22.15 -3.18
C ILE A 154 3.49 23.27 -4.22
N ALA A 155 4.61 23.89 -4.58
CA ALA A 155 4.65 24.98 -5.56
C ALA A 155 4.07 24.58 -6.93
N GLU A 156 4.32 23.34 -7.37
CA GLU A 156 3.74 22.80 -8.60
C GLU A 156 2.21 22.67 -8.51
N LEU A 157 1.68 22.12 -7.41
CA LEU A 157 0.25 21.95 -7.19
C LEU A 157 -0.46 23.30 -7.03
N GLU A 158 0.15 24.26 -6.35
CA GLU A 158 -0.33 25.63 -6.23
C GLU A 158 -0.38 26.32 -7.60
N ALA A 159 0.67 26.17 -8.42
CA ALA A 159 0.68 26.73 -9.76
C ALA A 159 -0.40 26.12 -10.67
N GLU A 160 -0.72 24.83 -10.54
CA GLU A 160 -1.84 24.22 -11.28
C GLU A 160 -3.20 24.70 -10.76
N ARG A 161 -3.39 24.82 -9.44
CA ARG A 161 -4.58 25.43 -8.83
C ARG A 161 -4.81 26.85 -9.33
N ASP A 162 -3.78 27.70 -9.30
CA ASP A 162 -3.85 29.11 -9.69
C ASP A 162 -4.12 29.27 -11.20
N ARG A 163 -3.82 28.25 -12.01
CA ARG A 163 -4.19 28.14 -13.43
C ARG A 163 -5.60 27.57 -13.66
N GLY A 164 -6.37 27.33 -12.60
CA GLY A 164 -7.72 26.74 -12.68
C GLY A 164 -7.73 25.23 -12.95
N ARG A 165 -6.63 24.52 -12.68
CA ARG A 165 -6.48 23.07 -12.87
C ARG A 165 -6.03 22.37 -11.58
N PRO A 166 -6.77 22.51 -10.46
CA PRO A 166 -6.38 21.86 -9.22
C PRO A 166 -6.27 20.33 -9.41
N VAL A 167 -5.27 19.72 -8.79
CA VAL A 167 -4.98 18.30 -8.97
C VAL A 167 -5.76 17.47 -7.95
N HIS A 168 -6.60 16.58 -8.45
CA HIS A 168 -7.43 15.72 -7.60
C HIS A 168 -6.57 14.72 -6.80
N ILE A 169 -6.99 14.31 -5.60
CA ILE A 169 -6.25 13.36 -4.74
C ILE A 169 -5.85 12.06 -5.45
N THR A 170 -6.63 11.61 -6.45
CA THR A 170 -6.32 10.41 -7.23
C THR A 170 -5.16 10.59 -8.20
N GLU A 171 -4.82 11.82 -8.53
CA GLU A 171 -3.79 12.20 -9.49
C GLU A 171 -2.50 12.69 -8.81
N GLN A 172 -2.57 12.97 -7.51
CA GLN A 172 -1.42 13.33 -6.70
C GLN A 172 -0.43 12.17 -6.52
N THR A 173 0.74 12.48 -5.95
CA THR A 173 1.85 11.53 -5.77
C THR A 173 1.42 10.30 -4.95
N TRP A 174 1.95 9.13 -5.34
CA TRP A 174 1.69 7.88 -4.64
C TRP A 174 1.97 7.98 -3.13
N GLY A 175 1.01 7.55 -2.32
CA GLY A 175 1.11 7.55 -0.86
C GLY A 175 0.67 8.85 -0.18
N PHE A 176 0.10 9.80 -0.94
CA PHE A 176 -0.47 11.04 -0.43
C PHE A 176 -1.48 10.83 0.72
N THR A 177 -2.45 9.93 0.54
CA THR A 177 -3.47 9.54 1.55
C THR A 177 -2.96 8.52 2.58
N GLY A 178 -1.71 8.08 2.45
CA GLY A 178 -1.18 6.92 3.15
C GLY A 178 -0.36 7.30 4.40
N PRO A 179 0.74 6.56 4.69
CA PRO A 179 1.60 6.74 5.87
C PRO A 179 2.04 8.18 6.17
N ALA A 180 2.30 8.99 5.14
CA ALA A 180 2.78 10.36 5.33
C ALA A 180 1.72 11.26 5.99
N SER A 181 0.46 11.15 5.55
CA SER A 181 -0.65 11.91 6.14
C SER A 181 -0.88 11.51 7.61
N VAL A 182 -0.92 10.21 7.88
CA VAL A 182 -1.09 9.68 9.24
C VAL A 182 0.03 10.16 10.15
N THR A 183 1.28 10.07 9.69
CA THR A 183 2.44 10.56 10.45
C THR A 183 2.32 12.05 10.76
N HIS A 184 1.92 12.86 9.78
CA HIS A 184 1.79 14.31 9.95
C HIS A 184 0.78 14.65 11.05
N PHE A 185 -0.45 14.14 10.97
CA PHE A 185 -1.50 14.47 11.93
C PHE A 185 -1.24 13.91 13.33
N LEU A 186 -0.60 12.73 13.44
CA LEU A 186 -0.16 12.22 14.74
C LEU A 186 0.87 13.15 15.40
N ILE A 187 1.81 13.71 14.62
CA ILE A 187 2.80 14.65 15.14
C ILE A 187 2.15 15.97 15.51
N GLU A 188 1.31 16.53 14.63
CA GLU A 188 0.66 17.82 14.82
C GLU A 188 -0.19 17.86 16.10
N THR A 189 -0.89 16.76 16.38
CA THR A 189 -1.80 16.65 17.53
C THR A 189 -1.11 16.14 18.79
N GLY A 190 0.14 15.70 18.71
CA GLY A 190 0.89 15.10 19.81
C GLY A 190 0.60 13.61 20.05
N GLU A 191 -0.41 13.03 19.39
CA GLU A 191 -0.79 11.60 19.56
C GLU A 191 0.30 10.63 19.07
N ILE A 192 1.35 11.12 18.39
CA ILE A 192 2.54 10.35 18.00
C ILE A 192 3.24 9.69 19.20
N GLU A 193 3.08 10.19 20.42
CA GLU A 193 3.65 9.61 21.63
C GLU A 193 3.19 8.17 21.91
N HIS A 194 2.06 7.76 21.35
CA HIS A 194 1.54 6.39 21.47
C HIS A 194 2.15 5.39 20.48
N ALA A 195 3.00 5.85 19.56
CA ALA A 195 3.59 4.99 18.53
C ALA A 195 4.42 3.86 19.14
N GLN A 196 4.09 2.62 18.78
CA GLN A 196 4.89 1.44 19.10
C GLN A 196 6.23 1.46 18.34
N PRO A 197 7.28 0.85 18.89
CA PRO A 197 8.56 0.70 18.19
C PRO A 197 8.41 -0.15 16.92
N GLU A 198 9.36 -0.01 15.99
CA GLU A 198 9.35 -0.72 14.70
C GLU A 198 9.20 -2.24 14.84
N ALA A 199 9.86 -2.82 15.84
CA ALA A 199 9.82 -4.25 16.13
C ALA A 199 8.43 -4.79 16.51
N ALA A 200 7.47 -3.92 16.88
CA ALA A 200 6.12 -4.34 17.25
C ALA A 200 5.33 -4.89 16.05
N PHE A 201 5.44 -4.26 14.87
CA PHE A 201 4.66 -4.60 13.68
C PHE A 201 5.49 -4.80 12.40
N TYR A 202 6.69 -4.21 12.35
CA TYR A 202 7.56 -4.19 11.19
C TYR A 202 8.97 -4.74 11.49
N PRO A 203 9.11 -5.88 12.21
CA PRO A 203 10.42 -6.42 12.58
C PRO A 203 11.25 -6.88 11.36
N VAL A 204 10.63 -7.01 10.18
CA VAL A 204 11.32 -7.21 8.90
C VAL A 204 10.93 -6.08 7.96
N GLY A 205 11.83 -5.11 7.84
CA GLY A 205 11.61 -3.93 6.99
C GLY A 205 11.46 -4.27 5.50
N PHE A 206 10.86 -3.35 4.74
CA PHE A 206 10.56 -3.54 3.31
C PHE A 206 11.75 -3.99 2.44
N LYS A 207 12.97 -3.49 2.73
CA LYS A 207 14.19 -3.86 1.98
C LYS A 207 14.55 -5.33 2.17
N GLU A 208 14.23 -5.88 3.34
CA GLU A 208 14.56 -7.23 3.78
C GLU A 208 13.41 -8.22 3.59
N ARG A 209 12.24 -7.79 3.08
CA ARG A 209 11.04 -8.62 2.90
C ARG A 209 11.30 -10.04 2.36
N ASN A 210 12.27 -10.22 1.46
CA ASN A 210 12.61 -11.54 0.92
C ASN A 210 13.14 -12.53 1.97
N HIS A 211 13.62 -12.06 3.13
CA HIS A 211 14.03 -12.90 4.26
C HIS A 211 12.87 -13.77 4.76
N LEU A 212 11.62 -13.32 4.60
CA LEU A 212 10.43 -14.06 4.99
C LEU A 212 10.20 -15.34 4.16
N ILE A 213 10.70 -15.39 2.92
CA ILE A 213 10.40 -16.46 1.95
C ILE A 213 11.61 -17.31 1.56
N LEU A 214 12.80 -16.96 2.06
CA LEU A 214 14.07 -17.60 1.70
C LEU A 214 14.64 -18.35 2.91
N SER A 215 14.84 -19.67 2.78
CA SER A 215 15.23 -20.58 3.87
C SER A 215 16.60 -20.32 4.52
N ARG A 216 17.44 -19.48 3.91
CA ARG A 216 18.75 -19.14 4.47
C ARG A 216 18.70 -18.06 5.56
N PHE A 217 17.56 -17.41 5.72
CA PHE A 217 17.36 -16.35 6.70
C PHE A 217 16.45 -16.83 7.84
N ARG A 218 16.66 -16.25 9.02
CA ARG A 218 15.87 -16.48 10.24
C ARG A 218 15.36 -15.13 10.74
N PRO A 219 14.33 -14.54 10.11
CA PRO A 219 13.84 -13.22 10.50
C PRO A 219 13.42 -13.12 11.97
N GLU A 220 13.05 -14.24 12.60
CA GLU A 220 12.66 -14.31 14.01
C GLU A 220 13.78 -13.90 14.97
N GLU A 221 15.05 -13.91 14.54
CA GLU A 221 16.18 -13.39 15.32
C GLU A 221 16.09 -11.87 15.55
N GLN A 222 15.30 -11.15 14.73
CA GLN A 222 15.01 -9.72 14.89
C GLN A 222 13.79 -9.47 15.78
N PHE A 223 13.04 -10.50 16.16
CA PHE A 223 11.77 -10.34 16.86
C PHE A 223 12.02 -10.14 18.35
N THR A 224 11.16 -9.34 18.98
CA THR A 224 11.21 -9.05 20.41
C THR A 224 10.01 -9.70 21.13
N PRO A 225 9.98 -9.69 22.47
CA PRO A 225 8.77 -10.02 23.23
C PRO A 225 7.58 -9.12 22.84
N ASP A 226 7.85 -7.91 22.35
CA ASP A 226 6.83 -6.94 21.95
C ASP A 226 6.32 -7.14 20.52
N THR A 227 6.99 -7.95 19.70
CA THR A 227 6.52 -8.25 18.34
C THR A 227 5.13 -8.88 18.37
N ARG A 228 4.16 -8.19 17.78
CA ARG A 228 2.77 -8.60 17.60
C ARG A 228 2.45 -8.91 16.15
N GLY A 229 2.90 -8.06 15.23
CA GLY A 229 2.63 -8.18 13.79
C GLY A 229 3.89 -8.37 12.95
N VAL A 230 3.72 -8.96 11.76
CA VAL A 230 4.74 -9.01 10.71
C VAL A 230 4.10 -8.62 9.38
N HIS A 231 4.50 -7.48 8.82
CA HIS A 231 4.01 -7.03 7.52
C HIS A 231 4.67 -7.78 6.36
N PHE A 232 3.89 -8.36 5.45
CA PHE A 232 4.40 -9.15 4.32
C PHE A 232 4.65 -8.37 3.04
N TRP A 233 4.27 -7.09 2.96
CA TRP A 233 4.57 -6.22 1.82
C TRP A 233 4.04 -6.80 0.50
N ALA A 234 2.80 -7.29 0.49
CA ALA A 234 2.18 -8.10 -0.56
C ALA A 234 2.33 -7.50 -1.96
N ARG A 235 2.25 -6.16 -2.09
CA ARG A 235 2.44 -5.48 -3.37
C ARG A 235 3.75 -5.87 -4.08
N ARG A 236 4.83 -6.13 -3.33
CA ARG A 236 6.11 -6.59 -3.88
C ARG A 236 6.34 -8.08 -3.65
N MET A 237 5.78 -8.64 -2.58
CA MET A 237 5.95 -10.05 -2.26
C MET A 237 5.19 -10.96 -3.23
N LYS A 238 3.95 -10.61 -3.59
CA LYS A 238 3.10 -11.42 -4.47
C LYS A 238 3.72 -11.66 -5.85
N PRO A 239 4.16 -10.62 -6.60
CA PRO A 239 4.87 -10.85 -7.87
C PRO A 239 6.16 -11.66 -7.67
N ARG A 240 6.90 -11.43 -6.59
CA ARG A 240 8.14 -12.15 -6.30
C ARG A 240 7.92 -13.65 -6.05
N LEU A 241 6.83 -14.02 -5.38
CA LEU A 241 6.44 -15.40 -5.13
C LEU A 241 5.92 -16.06 -6.40
N GLU A 242 5.05 -15.37 -7.15
CA GLU A 242 4.44 -15.87 -8.37
C GLU A 242 5.48 -16.07 -9.48
N GLU A 243 6.25 -15.03 -9.82
CA GLU A 243 7.18 -15.04 -10.97
C GLU A 243 8.45 -15.87 -10.74
N LYS A 244 8.88 -16.01 -9.47
CA LYS A 244 10.23 -16.51 -9.15
C LYS A 244 10.29 -17.62 -8.11
N GLU A 245 9.19 -17.96 -7.43
CA GLU A 245 9.14 -19.08 -6.48
C GLU A 245 8.01 -20.07 -6.79
N GLY A 246 7.43 -20.05 -8.00
CA GLY A 246 6.35 -20.97 -8.35
C GLY A 246 5.16 -20.87 -7.40
N ASN A 247 4.86 -19.65 -6.95
CA ASN A 247 3.75 -19.33 -6.06
C ASN A 247 3.83 -19.86 -4.62
N THR A 248 4.99 -20.35 -4.17
CA THR A 248 5.15 -20.99 -2.85
C THR A 248 6.42 -20.48 -2.16
N PRO A 249 6.42 -20.14 -0.86
CA PRO A 249 7.66 -19.80 -0.15
C PRO A 249 8.60 -21.02 -0.07
N ARG A 250 9.92 -20.79 0.02
CA ARG A 250 10.88 -21.89 0.03
C ARG A 250 10.73 -22.75 1.28
N ARG A 251 10.91 -24.07 1.12
CA ARG A 251 10.89 -25.04 2.23
C ARG A 251 11.85 -24.61 3.34
N GLY A 252 11.37 -24.54 4.59
CA GLY A 252 12.17 -24.12 5.74
C GLY A 252 12.39 -22.62 5.87
N SER A 253 11.73 -21.80 5.04
CA SER A 253 11.61 -20.36 5.31
C SER A 253 10.57 -20.08 6.38
N PHE A 254 10.64 -18.90 6.99
CA PHE A 254 9.66 -18.42 7.97
C PHE A 254 8.22 -18.58 7.47
N MET A 255 7.90 -18.04 6.28
CA MET A 255 6.55 -18.06 5.73
C MET A 255 6.05 -19.48 5.43
N GLU A 256 6.93 -20.41 5.03
CA GLU A 256 6.54 -21.82 4.85
C GLU A 256 6.19 -22.50 6.19
N GLY A 257 6.89 -22.16 7.27
CA GLY A 257 6.52 -22.57 8.62
C GLY A 257 5.14 -22.06 9.02
N LEU A 258 4.83 -20.80 8.74
CA LEU A 258 3.53 -20.20 9.04
C LEU A 258 2.38 -20.86 8.27
N LEU A 259 2.58 -21.21 6.99
CA LEU A 259 1.59 -21.96 6.21
C LEU A 259 1.21 -23.28 6.90
N LYS A 260 2.20 -24.00 7.46
CA LYS A 260 1.94 -25.23 8.21
C LYS A 260 1.20 -24.98 9.52
N THR A 261 1.63 -23.97 10.28
CA THR A 261 1.00 -23.59 11.56
C THR A 261 -0.50 -23.33 11.39
N HIS A 262 -0.87 -22.65 10.31
CA HIS A 262 -2.25 -22.27 10.02
C HIS A 262 -2.97 -23.19 9.03
N ALA A 263 -2.36 -24.33 8.65
CA ALA A 263 -2.92 -25.27 7.68
C ALA A 263 -3.41 -24.60 6.37
N ILE A 264 -2.64 -23.63 5.85
CA ILE A 264 -2.91 -22.97 4.57
C ILE A 264 -2.19 -23.70 3.45
N ASP A 265 -2.94 -24.15 2.44
CA ASP A 265 -2.40 -24.70 1.21
C ASP A 265 -2.22 -23.61 0.14
N PRO A 266 -0.98 -23.26 -0.25
CA PRO A 266 -0.74 -22.26 -1.29
C PRO A 266 -1.28 -22.68 -2.67
N ALA A 267 -1.40 -23.99 -2.94
CA ALA A 267 -1.93 -24.49 -4.22
C ALA A 267 -3.46 -24.33 -4.35
N ALA A 268 -4.19 -24.28 -3.23
CA ALA A 268 -5.66 -24.11 -3.23
C ALA A 268 -6.10 -22.69 -3.64
N ALA A 269 -5.24 -21.69 -3.38
CA ALA A 269 -5.52 -20.29 -3.70
C ALA A 269 -4.26 -19.55 -4.14
N PRO A 270 -3.68 -19.89 -5.31
CA PRO A 270 -2.45 -19.28 -5.77
C PRO A 270 -2.62 -17.78 -5.96
N ILE A 271 -1.54 -17.03 -5.72
CA ILE A 271 -1.38 -15.65 -6.12
C ILE A 271 -1.59 -15.58 -7.64
N PRO A 272 -2.56 -14.79 -8.14
CA PRO A 272 -2.79 -14.70 -9.58
C PRO A 272 -1.60 -14.00 -10.25
N ALA A 273 -1.29 -14.44 -11.47
CA ALA A 273 -0.34 -13.74 -12.33
C ALA A 273 -0.71 -12.26 -12.44
N LYS A 274 0.29 -11.40 -12.36
CA LYS A 274 0.07 -9.96 -12.45
C LYS A 274 -0.52 -9.63 -13.82
N ARG A 275 -1.82 -9.32 -13.86
CA ARG A 275 -2.44 -8.80 -15.08
C ARG A 275 -1.90 -7.41 -15.36
N ALA A 276 -1.69 -7.10 -16.64
CA ALA A 276 -1.53 -5.71 -17.06
C ALA A 276 -2.69 -4.91 -16.45
N ASN A 277 -2.37 -3.77 -15.83
CA ASN A 277 -3.39 -2.97 -15.18
C ASN A 277 -4.37 -2.51 -16.25
N ALA A 278 -5.57 -3.10 -16.32
CA ALA A 278 -6.60 -2.73 -17.29
C ALA A 278 -7.01 -1.25 -17.17
N ASN A 279 -6.71 -0.62 -16.02
CA ASN A 279 -6.94 0.79 -15.76
C ASN A 279 -5.72 1.67 -16.06
N ALA A 280 -4.57 1.11 -16.47
CA ALA A 280 -3.44 1.91 -16.93
C ALA A 280 -3.79 2.47 -18.31
N LYS A 281 -3.93 3.80 -18.38
CA LYS A 281 -4.38 4.49 -19.59
C LYS A 281 -3.25 4.78 -20.59
N ALA A 282 -1.99 4.71 -20.17
CA ALA A 282 -0.85 5.11 -20.98
C ALA A 282 -0.46 4.03 -22.01
N PRO A 283 -0.34 4.36 -23.32
CA PRO A 283 0.07 3.41 -24.36
C PRO A 283 1.59 3.22 -24.37
N THR A 284 2.15 2.58 -23.33
CA THR A 284 3.60 2.49 -23.12
C THR A 284 4.37 1.73 -24.21
N ASP A 285 3.68 0.94 -25.03
CA ASP A 285 4.28 0.19 -26.14
C ASP A 285 4.28 0.97 -27.47
N ASP A 286 3.61 2.12 -27.55
CA ASP A 286 3.58 2.97 -28.74
C ASP A 286 4.90 3.79 -28.87
N PRO A 287 5.67 3.60 -29.95
CA PRO A 287 6.91 4.36 -30.18
C PRO A 287 6.71 5.88 -30.23
N ALA A 288 5.58 6.37 -30.74
CA ALA A 288 5.30 7.81 -30.80
C ALA A 288 5.13 8.39 -29.39
N PHE A 289 4.36 7.69 -28.55
CA PHE A 289 4.21 8.03 -27.14
C PHE A 289 5.53 7.98 -26.36
N GLN A 290 6.36 6.95 -26.58
CA GLN A 290 7.70 6.86 -25.98
C GLN A 290 8.57 8.07 -26.35
N ALA A 291 8.55 8.47 -27.63
CA ALA A 291 9.29 9.63 -28.10
C ALA A 291 8.78 10.94 -27.45
N GLU A 292 7.46 11.12 -27.36
CA GLU A 292 6.85 12.29 -26.71
C GLU A 292 7.29 12.42 -25.24
N VAL A 293 7.16 11.35 -24.46
CA VAL A 293 7.58 11.30 -23.05
C VAL A 293 9.08 11.57 -22.90
N GLY A 294 9.91 10.95 -23.74
CA GLY A 294 11.35 11.13 -23.72
C GLY A 294 11.77 12.57 -24.06
N LEU A 295 11.13 13.20 -25.05
CA LEU A 295 11.38 14.59 -25.43
C LEU A 295 10.96 15.57 -24.32
N ALA A 296 9.81 15.33 -23.68
CA ALA A 296 9.38 16.12 -22.52
C ALA A 296 10.41 16.09 -21.39
N ALA A 297 11.02 14.92 -21.14
CA ALA A 297 12.09 14.78 -20.16
C ALA A 297 13.40 15.46 -20.58
N ILE A 298 13.73 15.52 -21.87
CA ILE A 298 14.93 16.19 -22.39
C ILE A 298 14.80 17.71 -22.31
N ARG A 299 13.62 18.27 -22.60
CA ARG A 299 13.39 19.73 -22.55
C ARG A 299 13.65 20.31 -21.16
N GLY A 300 13.40 19.54 -20.10
CA GLY A 300 13.66 19.96 -18.72
C GLY A 300 12.71 21.05 -18.20
N GLU A 301 11.65 21.37 -18.94
CA GLU A 301 10.64 22.38 -18.57
C GLU A 301 9.69 21.90 -17.47
N LEU A 302 9.48 20.59 -17.37
CA LEU A 302 8.56 19.96 -16.42
C LEU A 302 9.34 19.17 -15.38
N SER A 303 8.83 19.16 -14.14
CA SER A 303 9.35 18.27 -13.10
C SER A 303 9.12 16.81 -13.48
N MET A 304 9.95 15.91 -12.95
CA MET A 304 9.78 14.46 -13.13
C MET A 304 8.40 13.98 -12.64
N ASP A 305 7.89 14.56 -11.55
CA ASP A 305 6.58 14.18 -11.00
C ASP A 305 5.44 14.67 -11.88
N LYS A 306 5.56 15.87 -12.44
CA LYS A 306 4.62 16.39 -13.44
C LYS A 306 4.57 15.52 -14.69
N ILE A 307 5.72 15.13 -15.25
CA ILE A 307 5.76 14.23 -16.41
C ILE A 307 5.10 12.89 -16.06
N CYS A 308 5.42 12.30 -14.91
CA CYS A 308 4.81 11.04 -14.49
C CYS A 308 3.28 11.14 -14.34
N ARG A 309 2.77 12.28 -13.86
CA ARG A 309 1.34 12.53 -13.69
C ARG A 309 0.65 12.77 -15.03
N ASP A 310 1.15 13.71 -15.83
CA ASP A 310 0.54 14.12 -17.09
C ASP A 310 0.49 12.97 -18.10
N TYR A 311 1.55 12.15 -18.15
CA TYR A 311 1.63 10.98 -19.06
C TYR A 311 1.20 9.66 -18.42
N LEU A 312 0.85 9.64 -17.13
CA LEU A 312 0.46 8.43 -16.40
C LEU A 312 1.49 7.28 -16.49
N VAL A 313 2.78 7.61 -16.40
CA VAL A 313 3.92 6.67 -16.45
C VAL A 313 4.80 6.77 -15.22
N ASP A 314 5.60 5.75 -14.94
CA ASP A 314 6.53 5.79 -13.81
C ASP A 314 7.88 6.44 -14.17
N ARG A 315 8.64 6.83 -13.14
CA ARG A 315 9.95 7.49 -13.30
C ARG A 315 10.96 6.65 -14.07
N LYS A 316 10.86 5.31 -14.03
CA LYS A 316 11.77 4.44 -14.77
C LYS A 316 11.44 4.53 -16.27
N PHE A 317 10.18 4.43 -16.64
CA PHE A 317 9.75 4.58 -18.03
C PHE A 317 10.19 5.92 -18.64
N VAL A 318 10.01 7.03 -17.90
CA VAL A 318 10.46 8.35 -18.35
C VAL A 318 11.97 8.39 -18.61
N LYS A 319 12.77 7.81 -17.69
CA LYS A 319 14.23 7.72 -17.85
C LYS A 319 14.62 6.84 -19.02
N ASP A 320 14.01 5.66 -19.16
CA ASP A 320 14.30 4.72 -20.24
C ASP A 320 13.99 5.37 -21.61
N CYS A 321 12.90 6.12 -21.74
CA CYS A 321 12.56 6.87 -22.97
C CYS A 321 13.59 7.98 -23.27
N ARG A 322 13.92 8.80 -22.26
CA ARG A 322 14.94 9.85 -22.39
C ARG A 322 16.29 9.27 -22.81
N ASP A 323 16.75 8.23 -22.11
CA ASP A 323 18.06 7.62 -22.32
C ASP A 323 18.14 6.94 -23.68
N ARG A 324 17.04 6.34 -24.16
CA ARG A 324 16.93 5.79 -25.51
C ARG A 324 17.10 6.86 -26.59
N ILE A 325 16.47 8.03 -26.44
CA ILE A 325 16.63 9.15 -27.39
C ILE A 325 18.07 9.64 -27.36
N VAL A 326 18.65 9.85 -26.18
CA VAL A 326 20.03 10.32 -26.02
C VAL A 326 21.03 9.35 -26.67
N ALA A 327 20.85 8.04 -26.44
CA ALA A 327 21.74 7.02 -27.01
C ALA A 327 21.63 6.90 -28.54
N GLY A 328 20.43 7.05 -29.10
CA GLY A 328 20.20 6.97 -30.55
C GLY A 328 20.33 8.29 -31.31
N ALA A 329 20.62 9.40 -30.62
CA ALA A 329 20.65 10.73 -31.24
C ALA A 329 21.77 10.87 -32.29
N ALA A 330 22.91 10.21 -32.08
CA ALA A 330 24.04 10.25 -33.01
C ALA A 330 23.71 9.59 -34.35
N ASP A 331 22.97 8.47 -34.33
CA ASP A 331 22.56 7.69 -35.50
C ASP A 331 21.74 8.53 -36.50
N LEU A 332 21.06 9.58 -36.04
CA LEU A 332 20.28 10.50 -36.89
C LEU A 332 21.17 11.37 -37.80
N PHE A 333 22.43 11.56 -37.44
CA PHE A 333 23.40 12.37 -38.18
C PHE A 333 24.42 11.53 -38.95
N GLU A 334 24.40 10.19 -38.81
CA GLU A 334 25.21 9.31 -39.63
C GLU A 334 24.68 9.32 -41.08
N ALA A 335 25.55 9.64 -42.04
CA ALA A 335 25.18 9.63 -43.45
C ALA A 335 24.79 8.21 -43.85
N LYS A 336 23.51 7.98 -44.17
CA LYS A 336 23.07 6.73 -44.81
C LYS A 336 23.89 6.56 -46.09
N ALA A 337 24.79 5.58 -46.12
CA ALA A 337 25.50 5.20 -47.33
C ALA A 337 24.44 4.92 -48.41
N LYS A 338 24.44 5.72 -49.48
CA LYS A 338 23.58 5.48 -50.63
C LYS A 338 23.98 4.13 -51.22
N SER A 339 23.08 3.15 -51.17
CA SER A 339 23.20 1.87 -51.88
C SER A 339 23.15 2.08 -53.38
#